data_AF-A0A7Y3LM12-F1
#
_entry.id   AF-A0A7Y3LM12-F1
#
_cell.length_a   1.000
_cell.length_b   1.000
_cell.length_c   1.000
_cell.angle_alpha   90.00
_cell.angle_beta   90.00
_cell.angle_gamma   90.00
#
_symmetry.space_group_name_H-M   'P 1'
#
loop_
_entity.id
_entity.type
_entity.pdbx_description
1 polymer ?
#
loop_
_entity_poly.entity_id
_entity_poly.type
_entity_poly.pdbx_seq_one_letter_code
_entity_poly.pdbx_strand_id
1 'polypeptide(L)'
;MIQGSASTGQPVSISMGMSTIAEVALFENATTTDGNGGAFLLYVSSACHTPASDLELVTIPLMISIWNMSAGNSDHSLGVLAPVAAVTSNKTIVEKHLTLRQPNGWPDREFSAVLDDCKKPGLLGV
;
A
#
# COMPACT_ATOMS: atom_id res chain seq x y z
N MET A 1 -1.30 2.03 20.09
CA MET A 1 -0.39 1.40 19.11
C MET A 1 0.37 2.43 18.30
N ILE A 2 -0.31 3.31 17.53
CA ILE A 2 0.36 4.32 16.68
C ILE A 2 1.45 5.12 17.43
N GLN A 3 1.13 5.74 18.57
CA GLN A 3 2.11 6.47 19.38
C GLN A 3 3.28 5.59 19.87
N GLY A 4 3.02 4.32 20.19
CA GLY A 4 4.07 3.38 20.59
C GLY A 4 5.00 3.06 19.42
N SER A 5 4.46 2.82 18.22
CA SER A 5 5.27 2.62 17.01
C SER A 5 6.08 3.87 16.66
N ALA A 6 5.46 5.06 16.74
CA ALA A 6 6.11 6.35 16.52
C ALA A 6 7.32 6.53 17.47
N SER A 7 7.14 6.30 18.78
CA SER A 7 8.22 6.48 19.77
C SER A 7 9.49 5.63 19.55
N THR A 8 9.48 4.66 18.64
CA THR A 8 10.66 3.86 18.29
C THR A 8 11.69 4.63 17.45
N GLY A 9 11.28 5.77 16.86
CA GLY A 9 12.11 6.54 15.93
C GLY A 9 12.31 5.88 14.55
N GLN A 10 11.69 4.71 14.32
CA GLN A 10 11.72 4.02 13.03
C GLN A 10 10.62 4.53 12.10
N PRO A 11 10.81 4.46 10.77
CA PRO A 11 9.76 4.79 9.83
C PRO A 11 8.48 3.97 10.05
N VAL A 12 7.33 4.62 9.97
CA VAL A 12 6.02 3.98 10.17
C VAL A 12 5.16 4.10 8.91
N SER A 13 4.65 2.97 8.42
CA SER A 13 3.59 2.94 7.42
C SER A 13 2.26 2.52 8.04
N ILE A 14 1.16 3.00 7.47
CA ILE A 14 -0.19 2.55 7.82
C ILE A 14 -1.05 2.40 6.56
N SER A 15 -1.82 1.31 6.51
CA SER A 15 -2.82 1.10 5.46
C SER A 15 -4.15 1.74 5.86
N MET A 16 -4.71 2.55 4.98
CA MET A 16 -5.88 3.41 5.25
C MET A 16 -7.23 2.73 4.96
N GLY A 17 -7.26 1.39 4.92
CA GLY A 17 -8.48 0.64 4.65
C GLY A 17 -9.56 0.95 5.67
N MET A 18 -10.78 1.25 5.19
CA MET A 18 -11.94 1.62 6.03
C MET A 18 -11.73 2.85 6.93
N SER A 19 -10.69 3.66 6.70
CA SER A 19 -10.39 4.83 7.53
C SER A 19 -10.98 6.10 6.95
N THR A 20 -11.41 7.00 7.84
CA THR A 20 -11.86 8.35 7.49
C THR A 20 -10.69 9.32 7.43
N ILE A 21 -10.88 10.46 6.76
CA ILE A 21 -9.89 11.56 6.71
C ILE A 21 -9.48 12.01 8.11
N ALA A 22 -10.43 12.07 9.06
CA ALA A 22 -10.16 12.47 10.44
C ALA A 22 -9.27 11.46 11.17
N GLU A 23 -9.44 10.16 10.94
CA GLU A 23 -8.59 9.12 11.51
C GLU A 23 -7.17 9.16 10.92
N VAL A 24 -7.03 9.49 9.63
CA VAL A 24 -5.70 9.69 9.01
C VAL A 24 -4.98 10.88 9.63
N ALA A 25 -5.70 11.98 9.89
CA ALA A 25 -5.12 13.16 10.54
C ALA A 25 -4.60 12.85 11.96
N LEU A 26 -5.22 11.92 12.68
CA LEU A 26 -4.69 11.44 13.96
C LEU A 26 -3.37 10.69 13.80
N PHE A 27 -3.23 9.89 12.73
CA PHE A 27 -1.97 9.21 12.42
C PHE A 27 -0.87 10.20 12.03
N GLU A 28 -1.17 11.16 11.15
CA GLU A 28 -0.25 12.25 10.80
C GLU A 28 0.22 12.97 12.08
N ASN A 29 -0.69 13.47 12.91
CA ASN A 29 -0.32 14.19 14.12
C ASN A 29 0.53 13.35 15.08
N ALA A 30 0.23 12.06 15.23
CA ALA A 30 0.99 11.17 16.10
C ALA A 30 2.37 10.78 15.54
N THR A 31 2.61 10.96 14.24
CA THR A 31 3.87 10.58 13.59
C THR A 31 4.76 11.76 13.22
N THR A 32 4.21 12.97 13.14
CA THR A 32 4.95 14.22 12.88
C THR A 32 5.59 14.80 14.14
N THR A 33 5.11 14.46 15.33
CA THR A 33 5.58 15.03 16.60
C THR A 33 6.90 14.47 17.12
N ASP A 34 7.30 13.28 16.65
CA ASP A 34 8.52 12.60 17.07
C ASP A 34 9.38 12.35 15.83
N GLY A 35 10.71 12.43 15.95
CA GLY A 35 11.68 12.35 14.84
C GLY A 35 11.76 10.98 14.15
N ASN A 36 10.62 10.49 13.64
CA ASN A 36 10.31 9.08 13.36
C ASN A 36 10.91 8.54 12.06
N GLY A 37 11.98 9.14 11.53
CA GLY A 37 12.61 8.66 10.29
C GLY A 37 11.72 8.71 9.03
N GLY A 38 10.47 9.19 9.14
CA GLY A 38 9.48 9.31 8.06
C GLY A 38 8.20 8.51 8.31
N ALA A 39 7.07 8.98 7.78
CA ALA A 39 5.82 8.23 7.81
C ALA A 39 5.16 8.19 6.42
N PHE A 40 4.48 7.08 6.14
CA PHE A 40 3.98 6.74 4.81
C PHE A 40 2.55 6.20 4.86
N LEU A 41 1.72 6.61 3.91
CA LEU A 41 0.33 6.17 3.82
C LEU A 41 0.16 5.12 2.71
N LEU A 42 -0.59 4.05 2.96
CA LEU A 42 -0.92 3.06 1.94
C LEU A 42 -2.44 3.08 1.68
N TYR A 43 -2.83 3.39 0.45
CA TYR A 43 -4.19 3.14 -0.01
C TYR A 43 -4.41 1.64 -0.13
N VAL A 44 -5.55 1.15 0.36
CA VAL A 44 -5.95 -0.24 0.24
C VAL A 44 -7.46 -0.32 0.08
N SER A 45 -7.90 -1.16 -0.84
CA SER A 45 -9.27 -1.65 -0.85
C SER A 45 -9.33 -2.84 0.09
N SER A 46 -10.17 -2.77 1.13
CA SER A 46 -10.23 -3.79 2.19
C SER A 46 -10.90 -5.10 1.76
N ALA A 47 -11.23 -5.26 0.47
CA ALA A 47 -11.72 -6.51 -0.07
C ALA A 47 -10.56 -7.50 -0.24
N CYS A 48 -10.73 -8.73 0.27
CA CYS A 48 -9.84 -9.87 -0.02
C CYS A 48 -10.09 -10.42 -1.43
N HIS A 49 -10.15 -9.52 -2.42
CA HIS A 49 -10.17 -9.69 -3.87
C HIS A 49 -10.66 -8.36 -4.47
N THR A 50 -9.76 -7.40 -4.69
CA THR A 50 -10.15 -6.10 -5.26
C THR A 50 -10.26 -6.20 -6.78
N PRO A 51 -11.46 -6.05 -7.38
CA PRO A 51 -11.57 -5.99 -8.83
C PRO A 51 -10.89 -4.72 -9.35
N ALA A 52 -10.42 -4.76 -10.59
CA ALA A 52 -9.65 -3.65 -11.16
C ALA A 52 -10.45 -2.32 -11.20
N SER A 53 -11.78 -2.39 -11.26
CA SER A 53 -12.68 -1.23 -11.19
C SER A 53 -12.61 -0.48 -9.86
N ASP A 54 -12.16 -1.14 -8.79
CA ASP A 54 -12.24 -0.65 -7.42
C ASP A 54 -10.86 -0.30 -6.84
N LEU A 55 -9.82 -0.30 -7.69
CA LEU A 55 -8.43 -0.07 -7.28
C LEU A 55 -8.11 1.40 -6.98
N GLU A 56 -8.94 2.35 -7.41
CA GLU A 56 -8.91 3.80 -7.13
C GLU A 56 -7.50 4.41 -6.96
N LEU A 57 -6.53 4.02 -7.80
CA LEU A 57 -5.12 4.40 -7.67
C LEU A 57 -4.89 5.91 -7.80
N VAL A 58 -5.84 6.64 -8.39
CA VAL A 58 -5.88 8.11 -8.45
C VAL A 58 -5.91 8.75 -7.05
N THR A 59 -6.28 7.97 -6.02
CA THR A 59 -6.27 8.42 -4.62
C THR A 59 -4.85 8.66 -4.10
N ILE A 60 -3.84 7.96 -4.63
CA ILE A 60 -2.44 8.08 -4.17
C ILE A 60 -1.91 9.51 -4.31
N PRO A 61 -1.94 10.16 -5.49
CA PRO A 61 -1.49 11.56 -5.60
C PRO A 61 -2.34 12.52 -4.76
N LEU A 62 -3.63 12.25 -4.58
CA LEU A 62 -4.48 13.04 -3.69
C LEU A 62 -3.99 12.93 -2.23
N MET A 63 -3.66 11.73 -1.75
CA MET A 63 -3.13 11.52 -0.41
C MET A 63 -1.81 12.28 -0.18
N ILE A 64 -0.90 12.23 -1.16
CA ILE A 64 0.36 12.99 -1.10
C ILE A 64 0.07 14.49 -0.96
N SER A 65 -0.93 15.01 -1.68
CA SER A 65 -1.27 16.43 -1.63
C SER A 65 -1.92 16.86 -0.31
N ILE A 66 -2.78 16.02 0.29
CA ILE A 66 -3.53 16.35 1.50
C ILE A 66 -2.62 16.32 2.74
N TRP A 67 -1.83 15.26 2.89
CA TRP A 67 -1.03 15.01 4.09
C TRP A 67 0.44 15.42 3.93
N ASN A 68 0.89 15.81 2.73
CA ASN A 68 2.29 16.11 2.43
C ASN A 68 3.26 14.97 2.82
N MET A 69 2.75 13.73 2.81
CA MET A 69 3.47 12.51 3.12
C MET A 69 3.69 11.70 1.85
N SER A 70 4.69 10.82 1.85
CA SER A 70 4.81 9.80 0.82
C SER A 70 3.62 8.83 0.93
N ALA A 71 3.03 8.45 -0.20
CA ALA A 71 1.87 7.56 -0.21
C ALA A 71 1.95 6.53 -1.34
N GLY A 72 1.29 5.39 -1.13
CA GLY A 72 1.34 4.29 -2.07
C GLY A 72 0.17 3.32 -1.96
N ASN A 73 0.37 2.07 -2.35
CA ASN A 73 -0.70 1.08 -2.45
C ASN A 73 -0.34 -0.20 -1.69
N SER A 74 -1.26 -0.72 -0.89
CA SER A 74 -1.25 -2.09 -0.37
C SER A 74 -2.29 -2.89 -1.18
N ASP A 75 -1.81 -3.78 -2.04
CA ASP A 75 -2.56 -4.34 -3.15
C ASP A 75 -3.14 -5.74 -2.86
N HIS A 76 -4.47 -5.84 -2.93
CA HIS A 76 -5.21 -7.11 -2.87
C HIS A 76 -5.90 -7.47 -4.20
N SER A 77 -5.48 -6.88 -5.32
CA SER A 77 -5.95 -7.28 -6.66
C SER A 77 -5.23 -8.52 -7.20
N LEU A 78 -5.62 -8.99 -8.38
CA LEU A 78 -4.93 -10.11 -9.04
C LEU A 78 -3.65 -9.66 -9.75
N GLY A 79 -2.60 -10.48 -9.64
CA GLY A 79 -1.33 -10.26 -10.33
C GLY A 79 -0.58 -9.03 -9.80
N VAL A 80 0.17 -8.36 -10.69
CA VAL A 80 1.05 -7.22 -10.30
C VAL A 80 0.80 -5.95 -11.11
N LEU A 81 -0.28 -5.89 -11.90
CA LEU A 81 -0.55 -4.72 -12.73
C LEU A 81 -0.85 -3.48 -11.88
N ALA A 82 -1.63 -3.63 -10.81
CA ALA A 82 -1.96 -2.55 -9.89
C ALA A 82 -0.72 -1.93 -9.20
N PRO A 83 0.19 -2.70 -8.60
CA PRO A 83 1.39 -2.12 -8.00
C PRO A 83 2.31 -1.50 -9.07
N VAL A 84 2.41 -2.07 -10.27
CA VAL A 84 3.16 -1.45 -11.37
C VAL A 84 2.55 -0.12 -11.82
N ALA A 85 1.22 -0.01 -11.86
CA ALA A 85 0.54 1.24 -12.15
C ALA A 85 0.73 2.25 -11.01
N ALA A 86 0.66 1.81 -9.75
CA ALA A 86 0.82 2.67 -8.57
C ALA A 86 2.18 3.39 -8.55
N VAL A 87 3.29 2.70 -8.89
CA VAL A 87 4.63 3.31 -8.88
C VAL A 87 4.84 4.40 -9.94
N THR A 88 3.89 4.59 -10.86
CA THR A 88 3.92 5.75 -11.78
C THR A 88 3.64 7.07 -11.04
N SER A 89 3.05 7.00 -9.84
CA SER A 89 2.94 8.13 -8.92
C SER A 89 4.28 8.40 -8.23
N ASN A 90 4.64 9.68 -8.06
CA ASN A 90 5.86 10.07 -7.34
C ASN A 90 5.76 9.71 -5.85
N LYS A 91 6.89 9.42 -5.21
CA LYS A 91 7.00 9.09 -3.76
C LYS A 91 6.18 7.87 -3.33
N THR A 92 6.03 6.89 -4.22
CA THR A 92 5.16 5.72 -3.99
C THR A 92 5.90 4.49 -3.48
N ILE A 93 5.28 3.84 -2.49
CA ILE A 93 5.61 2.52 -1.97
C ILE A 93 4.51 1.54 -2.40
N VAL A 94 4.88 0.30 -2.72
CA VAL A 94 3.90 -0.76 -3.01
C VAL A 94 4.09 -1.93 -2.06
N GLU A 95 2.99 -2.44 -1.54
CA GLU A 95 2.93 -3.65 -0.75
C GLU A 95 2.05 -4.67 -1.50
N LYS A 96 2.53 -5.92 -1.57
CA LYS A 96 1.85 -7.00 -2.28
C LYS A 96 2.12 -8.31 -1.54
N HIS A 97 1.07 -9.11 -1.34
CA HIS A 97 1.26 -10.47 -0.87
C HIS A 97 2.04 -11.28 -1.92
N LEU A 98 3.11 -11.94 -1.49
CA LEU A 98 3.98 -12.74 -2.35
C LEU A 98 4.01 -14.19 -1.90
N THR A 99 4.07 -15.09 -2.87
CA THR A 99 4.30 -16.52 -2.63
C THR A 99 5.40 -17.05 -3.56
N LEU A 100 6.18 -18.00 -3.07
CA LEU A 100 7.24 -18.65 -3.86
C LEU A 100 6.68 -19.63 -4.89
N ARG A 101 5.44 -20.10 -4.71
CA ARG A 101 4.78 -21.08 -5.58
C ARG A 101 3.27 -20.90 -5.54
N GLN A 102 2.56 -21.50 -6.49
CA GLN A 102 1.10 -21.42 -6.52
C GLN A 102 0.50 -21.85 -5.16
N PRO A 103 -0.24 -20.95 -4.50
CA PRO A 103 -0.68 -21.17 -3.13
C PRO A 103 -1.89 -22.11 -3.10
N ASN A 104 -1.85 -23.14 -2.27
CA ASN A 104 -2.96 -24.08 -2.07
C ASN A 104 -3.49 -24.00 -0.62
N GLY A 105 -4.80 -23.80 -0.46
CA GLY A 105 -5.46 -23.93 0.85
C GLY A 105 -5.26 -22.81 1.88
N TRP A 106 -4.46 -21.78 1.60
CA TRP A 106 -4.27 -20.63 2.51
C TRP A 106 -5.29 -19.51 2.28
N PRO A 107 -5.62 -18.69 3.30
CA PRO A 107 -6.59 -17.60 3.18
C PRO A 107 -6.24 -16.54 2.13
N ASP A 108 -4.97 -16.13 2.07
CA ASP A 108 -4.52 -15.00 1.23
C ASP A 108 -4.09 -15.42 -0.18
N ARG A 109 -4.37 -16.66 -0.55
CA ARG A 109 -3.86 -17.29 -1.77
C ARG A 109 -4.30 -16.56 -3.04
N GLU A 110 -5.48 -15.98 -3.04
CA GLU A 110 -6.16 -15.52 -4.26
C GLU A 110 -5.57 -14.21 -4.80
N PHE A 111 -5.07 -13.35 -3.91
CA PHE A 111 -4.45 -12.07 -4.25
C PHE A 111 -2.92 -12.06 -4.08
N SER A 112 -2.33 -13.20 -3.69
CA SER A 112 -0.88 -13.35 -3.63
C SER A 112 -0.29 -13.51 -5.03
N ALA A 113 0.70 -12.68 -5.38
CA ALA A 113 1.46 -12.85 -6.62
C ALA A 113 2.53 -13.93 -6.46
N VAL A 114 2.77 -14.74 -7.49
CA VAL A 114 3.90 -15.66 -7.51
C VAL A 114 5.17 -14.86 -7.77
N LEU A 115 6.23 -15.10 -7.02
CA LEU A 115 7.47 -14.31 -7.09
C LEU A 115 8.05 -14.22 -8.52
N ASP A 116 7.89 -15.27 -9.32
CA ASP A 116 8.34 -15.27 -10.72
C ASP A 116 7.57 -14.26 -11.57
N ASP A 117 6.29 -13.98 -11.25
CA ASP A 117 5.52 -12.92 -11.93
C ASP A 117 6.13 -11.54 -11.70
N CYS A 118 6.77 -11.31 -10.55
CA CYS A 118 7.44 -10.04 -10.27
C CYS A 118 8.74 -9.84 -11.07
N LYS A 119 9.29 -10.91 -11.66
CA LYS A 119 10.58 -10.90 -12.38
C LYS A 119 10.42 -10.99 -13.90
N LYS A 120 9.20 -11.24 -14.39
CA LYS A 120 8.95 -11.43 -15.82
C LYS A 120 9.23 -10.14 -16.60
N PRO A 121 10.19 -10.16 -17.55
CA PRO A 121 10.36 -9.07 -18.49
C PRO A 121 9.10 -8.91 -19.36
N GLY A 122 8.73 -7.68 -19.71
CA GLY A 122 7.64 -7.41 -20.67
C GLY A 122 6.22 -7.62 -20.14
N LEU A 123 6.02 -7.62 -18.82
CA LEU A 123 4.72 -7.88 -18.20
C LEU A 123 3.60 -6.88 -18.60
N LEU A 124 3.98 -5.71 -19.10
CA LEU A 124 3.08 -4.67 -19.58
C LEU A 124 2.77 -4.76 -21.08
N GLY A 125 3.34 -5.74 -21.80
CA GLY A 125 3.14 -5.87 -23.25
C GLY A 125 3.66 -4.67 -24.07
N VAL A 126 4.52 -3.84 -23.48
CA VAL A 126 5.23 -2.71 -24.10
C VAL A 126 6.72 -2.98 -24.19
#